data_AF-A0A6B8W6K9-F1
#
_entry.id   AF-A0A6B8W6K9-F1
#
_cell.length_a   1.000
_cell.length_b   1.000
_cell.length_c   1.000
_cell.angle_alpha   90.00
_cell.angle_beta   90.00
_cell.angle_gamma   90.00
#
_symmetry.space_group_name_H-M   'P 1'
#
loop_
_entity.id
_entity.type
_entity.pdbx_description
1 polymer ?
#
loop_
_entity_poly.entity_id
_entity_poly.type
_entity_poly.pdbx_seq_one_letter_code
_entity_poly.pdbx_strand_id
1 'polypeptide(L)'
;MTIIYILLAVAITALLLWAYFTAQRLNRLHIRTDSALQNLQAALDLRASLAEALVPELTAVARSATALPLAHGQYDRRAAQERRLSEALSVQVAGQGVLPAPLIEANARVELAHRFYNDAVTTTRALRTRPLVRVCRLGGTAPLPDYFELAYLEVGEP
;
A
#
# COMPACT_ATOMS: atom_id res chain seq x y z
N MET A 1 -19.21 47.35 19.51
CA MET A 1 -17.79 46.92 19.62
C MET A 1 -17.66 45.58 20.32
N THR A 2 -18.20 45.38 21.53
CA THR A 2 -18.21 44.08 22.22
C THR A 2 -18.82 42.93 21.41
N ILE A 3 -19.97 43.17 20.76
CA ILE A 3 -20.62 42.16 19.89
C ILE A 3 -19.71 41.74 18.72
N ILE A 4 -18.95 42.68 18.15
CA ILE A 4 -18.00 42.38 17.05
C ILE A 4 -16.86 41.50 17.58
N TYR A 5 -16.31 41.81 18.76
CA TYR A 5 -15.28 40.97 19.39
C TYR A 5 -15.81 39.58 19.75
N ILE A 6 -17.06 39.46 20.20
CA ILE A 6 -17.70 38.17 20.49
C ILE A 6 -17.88 37.36 19.21
N LEU A 7 -18.42 37.97 18.15
CA LEU A 7 -18.57 37.31 16.84
C LEU A 7 -17.23 36.87 16.25
N LEU A 8 -16.21 37.72 16.37
CA LEU A 8 -14.85 37.39 15.94
C LEU A 8 -14.27 36.22 16.74
N ALA A 9 -14.43 36.24 18.07
CA ALA A 9 -13.97 35.15 18.93
C ALA A 9 -14.67 33.82 18.58
N VAL A 10 -15.99 33.84 18.38
CA VAL A 10 -16.78 32.65 17.94
C VAL A 10 -16.34 32.16 16.57
N ALA A 11 -16.10 33.06 15.61
CA ALA A 11 -15.61 32.69 14.29
C ALA A 11 -14.22 32.06 14.35
N ILE A 12 -13.31 32.61 15.17
CA ILE A 12 -11.96 32.07 15.36
C ILE A 12 -12.02 30.70 16.03
N THR A 13 -12.81 30.52 17.10
CA THR A 13 -12.91 29.23 17.78
C THR A 13 -13.53 28.16 16.88
N ALA A 14 -14.56 28.51 16.10
CA ALA A 14 -15.14 27.61 15.11
C ALA A 14 -14.11 27.20 14.04
N LEU A 15 -13.28 28.14 13.58
CA LEU A 15 -12.22 27.88 12.60
C LEU A 15 -11.12 26.97 13.17
N LEU A 16 -10.71 27.19 14.42
CA LEU A 16 -9.74 26.35 15.12
C LEU A 16 -10.25 24.92 15.34
N LEU A 17 -11.51 24.77 15.80
CA LEU A 17 -12.15 23.46 15.96
C LEU A 17 -12.26 22.73 14.62
N TRP A 18 -12.66 23.44 13.58
CA TRP A 18 -12.77 22.89 12.23
C TRP A 18 -11.41 22.40 11.68
N ALA A 19 -10.35 23.20 11.88
CA ALA A 19 -8.99 22.84 11.49
C ALA A 19 -8.50 21.61 12.28
N TYR A 20 -8.76 21.55 13.59
CA TYR A 20 -8.40 20.42 14.44
C TYR A 20 -9.07 19.12 14.00
N PHE A 21 -10.39 19.14 13.76
CA PHE A 21 -11.13 17.96 13.27
C PHE A 21 -10.60 17.48 11.91
N THR A 22 -10.26 18.41 11.02
CA THR A 22 -9.71 18.08 9.71
C THR A 22 -8.31 17.44 9.81
N ALA A 23 -7.43 17.99 10.66
CA ALA A 23 -6.10 17.44 10.91
C ALA A 23 -6.18 16.02 11.51
N GLN A 24 -7.05 15.82 12.50
CA GLN A 24 -7.30 14.51 13.13
C GLN A 24 -7.74 13.46 12.11
N ARG A 25 -8.64 13.85 11.19
CA ARG A 25 -9.15 12.97 10.14
C ARG A 25 -8.09 12.59 9.13
N LEU A 26 -7.21 13.52 8.77
CA LEU A 26 -6.10 13.27 7.84
C LEU A 26 -5.05 12.34 8.46
N ASN A 27 -4.68 12.56 9.73
CA ASN A 27 -3.73 11.72 10.44
C ASN A 27 -4.20 10.25 10.50
N ARG A 28 -5.49 10.03 10.78
CA ARG A 28 -6.07 8.68 10.81
C ARG A 28 -5.99 7.98 9.45
N LEU A 29 -6.07 8.74 8.36
CA LEU A 29 -5.96 8.19 7.01
C LEU A 29 -4.52 7.81 6.67
N HIS A 30 -3.54 8.66 6.98
CA HIS A 30 -2.12 8.34 6.78
C HIS A 30 -1.71 7.08 7.54
N ILE A 31 -2.10 6.97 8.83
CA ILE A 31 -1.83 5.77 9.62
C ILE A 31 -2.38 4.52 8.95
N ARG A 32 -3.61 4.58 8.41
CA ARG A 32 -4.23 3.43 7.75
C ARG A 32 -3.51 3.03 6.47
N THR A 33 -3.07 4.00 5.67
CA THR A 33 -2.33 3.74 4.43
C THR A 33 -0.93 3.20 4.70
N ASP A 34 -0.22 3.78 5.68
CA ASP A 34 1.11 3.31 6.08
C ASP A 34 1.04 1.90 6.65
N SER A 35 0.05 1.59 7.50
CA SER A 35 -0.18 0.23 7.98
C SER A 35 -0.51 -0.74 6.84
N ALA A 36 -1.31 -0.33 5.85
CA ALA A 36 -1.60 -1.17 4.68
C ALA A 36 -0.35 -1.44 3.83
N LEU A 37 0.51 -0.43 3.65
CA LEU A 37 1.78 -0.57 2.93
C LEU A 37 2.74 -1.52 3.66
N GLN A 38 2.85 -1.39 4.99
CA GLN A 38 3.68 -2.29 5.82
C GLN A 38 3.18 -3.73 5.76
N ASN A 39 1.87 -3.94 5.79
CA ASN A 39 1.28 -5.27 5.64
C ASN A 39 1.57 -5.90 4.27
N LEU A 40 1.50 -5.11 3.20
CA LEU A 40 1.87 -5.55 1.86
C LEU A 40 3.36 -5.92 1.78
N GLN A 41 4.24 -5.09 2.33
CA GLN A 41 5.68 -5.38 2.37
C GLN A 41 5.97 -6.68 3.13
N ALA A 42 5.38 -6.87 4.31
CA ALA A 42 5.56 -8.09 5.09
C ALA A 42 5.07 -9.35 4.34
N ALA A 43 3.96 -9.26 3.61
CA ALA A 43 3.45 -10.37 2.81
C ALA A 43 4.41 -10.73 1.65
N LEU A 44 4.99 -9.73 0.98
CA LEU A 44 5.93 -9.94 -0.12
C LEU A 44 7.27 -10.51 0.35
N ASP A 45 7.80 -10.01 1.47
CA ASP A 45 9.05 -10.51 2.05
C ASP A 45 8.88 -11.95 2.58
N LEU A 46 7.71 -12.27 3.13
CA LEU A 46 7.37 -13.66 3.49
C LEU A 46 7.33 -14.56 2.25
N ARG A 47 6.68 -14.14 1.16
CA ARG A 47 6.65 -14.91 -0.08
C ARG A 47 8.05 -15.14 -0.64
N ALA A 48 8.88 -14.10 -0.68
CA ALA A 48 10.25 -14.18 -1.19
C ALA A 48 11.11 -15.12 -0.33
N SER A 49 11.02 -15.03 1.00
CA SER A 49 11.76 -15.93 1.90
C SER A 49 11.32 -17.40 1.78
N LEU A 50 10.03 -17.66 1.57
CA LEU A 50 9.52 -19.01 1.29
C LEU A 50 9.95 -19.51 -0.09
N ALA A 51 9.97 -18.65 -1.11
CA ALA A 51 10.49 -19.01 -2.43
C ALA A 51 11.98 -19.35 -2.36
N GLU A 52 12.77 -18.60 -1.59
CA GLU A 52 14.19 -18.89 -1.33
C GLU A 52 14.39 -20.23 -0.62
N ALA A 53 13.59 -20.52 0.41
CA ALA A 53 13.73 -21.74 1.22
C ALA A 53 13.26 -23.01 0.51
N LEU A 54 12.22 -22.90 -0.32
CA LEU A 54 11.52 -24.06 -0.90
C LEU A 54 11.88 -24.33 -2.36
N VAL A 55 12.40 -23.32 -3.09
CA VAL A 55 12.74 -23.45 -4.51
C VAL A 55 14.17 -22.91 -4.73
N PRO A 56 15.19 -23.78 -4.67
CA PRO A 56 16.59 -23.38 -4.79
C PRO A 56 16.91 -22.58 -6.06
N GLU A 57 16.24 -22.90 -7.16
CA GLU A 57 16.36 -22.23 -8.46
C GLU A 57 15.94 -20.75 -8.42
N LEU A 58 15.04 -20.38 -7.50
CA LEU A 58 14.50 -19.02 -7.37
C LEU A 58 15.26 -18.15 -6.35
N THR A 59 16.24 -18.70 -5.63
CA THR A 59 17.01 -18.02 -4.58
C THR A 59 17.50 -16.62 -5.00
N ALA A 60 18.11 -16.51 -6.18
CA ALA A 60 18.68 -15.24 -6.66
C ALA A 60 17.60 -14.19 -6.92
N VAL A 61 16.47 -14.61 -7.51
CA VAL A 61 15.34 -13.72 -7.82
C VAL A 61 14.63 -13.31 -6.53
N ALA A 62 14.39 -14.24 -5.62
CA ALA A 62 13.81 -13.99 -4.30
C ALA A 62 14.63 -12.98 -3.49
N ARG A 63 15.95 -13.16 -3.40
CA ARG A 63 16.83 -12.21 -2.71
C ARG A 63 16.82 -10.82 -3.34
N SER A 64 16.77 -10.75 -4.68
CA SER A 64 16.71 -9.46 -5.39
C SER A 64 15.41 -8.70 -5.12
N ALA A 65 14.30 -9.41 -4.90
CA ALA A 65 13.04 -8.80 -4.49
C ALA A 65 13.15 -8.25 -3.07
N THR A 66 13.56 -9.07 -2.09
CA THR A 66 13.68 -8.68 -0.66
C THR A 66 14.68 -7.54 -0.43
N ALA A 67 15.70 -7.40 -1.28
CA ALA A 67 16.70 -6.33 -1.17
C ALA A 67 16.14 -4.91 -1.37
N LEU A 68 14.95 -4.76 -1.97
CA LEU A 68 14.34 -3.47 -2.26
C LEU A 68 13.16 -3.21 -1.32
N PRO A 69 13.18 -2.20 -0.45
CA PRO A 69 12.01 -1.89 0.38
C PRO A 69 10.87 -1.29 -0.45
N LEU A 70 9.62 -1.49 -0.01
CA LEU A 70 8.45 -0.79 -0.54
C LEU A 70 8.42 0.63 0.02
N ALA A 71 9.02 1.57 -0.71
CA ALA A 71 9.04 2.98 -0.35
C ALA A 71 8.14 3.82 -1.28
N HIS A 72 7.49 4.83 -0.71
CA HIS A 72 6.70 5.81 -1.45
C HIS A 72 7.53 6.45 -2.57
N GLY A 73 7.03 6.41 -3.81
CA GLY A 73 7.70 6.97 -4.99
C GLY A 73 8.81 6.10 -5.61
N GLN A 74 9.02 4.87 -5.10
CA GLN A 74 9.98 3.91 -5.68
C GLN A 74 9.35 2.54 -5.98
N TYR A 75 8.02 2.51 -6.14
CA TYR A 75 7.25 1.28 -6.35
C TYR A 75 7.71 0.51 -7.60
N ASP A 76 8.08 1.21 -8.66
CA ASP A 76 8.47 0.59 -9.95
C ASP A 76 9.63 -0.39 -9.82
N ARG A 77 10.63 -0.07 -8.98
CA ARG A 77 11.80 -0.92 -8.79
C ARG A 77 11.44 -2.21 -8.08
N ARG A 78 10.62 -2.15 -7.03
CA ARG A 78 10.16 -3.35 -6.32
C ARG A 78 9.17 -4.14 -7.19
N ALA A 79 8.23 -3.47 -7.86
CA ALA A 79 7.27 -4.11 -8.78
C ALA A 79 7.97 -4.88 -9.90
N ALA A 80 9.07 -4.35 -10.46
CA ALA A 80 9.84 -5.06 -11.48
C ALA A 80 10.45 -6.38 -10.97
N GLN A 81 10.96 -6.41 -9.73
CA GLN A 81 11.48 -7.66 -9.15
C GLN A 81 10.37 -8.63 -8.75
N GLU A 82 9.24 -8.12 -8.23
CA GLU A 82 8.07 -8.94 -7.91
C GLU A 82 7.47 -9.59 -9.17
N ARG A 83 7.45 -8.87 -10.31
CA ARG A 83 7.04 -9.45 -11.60
C ARG A 83 7.96 -10.60 -12.01
N ARG A 84 9.28 -10.41 -11.93
CA ARG A 84 10.25 -11.48 -12.22
C ARG A 84 10.07 -12.68 -11.31
N LEU A 85 9.79 -12.45 -10.02
CA LEU A 85 9.51 -13.54 -9.08
C LEU A 85 8.22 -14.27 -9.44
N SER A 86 7.14 -13.54 -9.77
CA SER A 86 5.88 -14.14 -10.22
C SER A 86 6.04 -14.93 -11.52
N GLU A 87 6.79 -14.40 -12.50
CA GLU A 87 7.10 -15.11 -13.76
C GLU A 87 7.93 -16.37 -13.51
N ALA A 88 8.93 -16.31 -12.63
CA ALA A 88 9.76 -17.46 -12.35
C ALA A 88 8.98 -18.55 -11.57
N LEU A 89 8.05 -18.15 -10.71
CA LEU A 89 7.10 -19.07 -10.06
C LEU A 89 6.12 -19.70 -11.05
N SER A 90 5.67 -18.99 -12.09
CA SER A 90 4.75 -19.56 -13.08
C SER A 90 5.44 -20.62 -13.94
N VAL A 91 6.71 -20.38 -14.31
CA VAL A 91 7.56 -21.38 -14.98
C VAL A 91 7.75 -22.60 -14.10
N GLN A 92 7.98 -22.43 -12.78
CA GLN A 92 8.10 -23.53 -11.84
C GLN A 92 6.83 -24.39 -11.79
N VAL A 93 5.65 -23.75 -11.74
CA VAL A 93 4.35 -24.44 -11.79
C VAL A 93 4.19 -25.21 -13.09
N ALA A 94 4.53 -24.60 -14.23
CA ALA A 94 4.42 -25.26 -15.52
C ALA A 94 5.36 -26.48 -15.65
N GLY A 95 6.53 -26.44 -15.03
CA GLY A 95 7.51 -27.53 -15.05
C GLY A 95 7.22 -28.68 -14.08
N GLN A 96 6.84 -28.36 -12.83
CA GLN A 96 6.67 -29.35 -11.75
C GLN A 96 5.21 -29.67 -11.41
N GLY A 97 4.26 -28.89 -11.94
CA GLY A 97 2.82 -29.09 -11.77
C GLY A 97 2.25 -28.65 -10.42
N VAL A 98 3.07 -28.45 -9.39
CA VAL A 98 2.61 -28.08 -8.04
C VAL A 98 3.58 -27.10 -7.35
N LEU A 99 3.03 -26.03 -6.76
CA LEU A 99 3.74 -25.19 -5.79
C LEU A 99 3.67 -25.80 -4.39
N PRO A 100 4.72 -25.69 -3.56
CA PRO A 100 4.64 -26.04 -2.15
C PRO A 100 3.47 -25.33 -1.46
N ALA A 101 2.71 -26.04 -0.63
CA ALA A 101 1.53 -25.49 0.06
C ALA A 101 1.80 -24.16 0.82
N PRO A 102 2.93 -23.99 1.54
CA PRO A 102 3.23 -22.72 2.21
C PRO A 102 3.38 -21.53 1.24
N LEU A 103 3.84 -21.80 0.01
CA LEU A 103 4.05 -20.78 -1.00
C LEU A 103 2.74 -20.36 -1.69
N ILE A 104 1.79 -21.30 -1.80
CA ILE A 104 0.42 -21.02 -2.25
C ILE A 104 -0.27 -20.08 -1.24
N GLU A 105 -0.18 -20.40 0.06
CA GLU A 105 -0.74 -19.55 1.13
C GLU A 105 -0.12 -18.15 1.13
N ALA A 106 1.20 -18.06 0.96
CA ALA A 106 1.91 -16.79 0.86
C ALA A 106 1.46 -15.96 -0.35
N ASN A 107 1.26 -16.58 -1.52
CA ASN A 107 0.72 -15.92 -2.70
C ASN A 107 -0.70 -15.37 -2.45
N ALA A 108 -1.59 -16.17 -1.87
CA ALA A 108 -2.94 -15.72 -1.53
C ALA A 108 -2.92 -14.54 -0.55
N ARG A 109 -2.03 -14.58 0.45
CA ARG A 109 -1.84 -13.48 1.40
C ARG A 109 -1.34 -12.20 0.74
N VAL A 110 -0.41 -12.31 -0.22
CA VAL A 110 0.06 -11.17 -1.02
C VAL A 110 -1.07 -10.54 -1.82
N GLU A 111 -1.90 -11.36 -2.47
CA GLU A 111 -3.05 -10.86 -3.23
C GLU A 111 -4.05 -10.10 -2.35
N LEU A 112 -4.39 -10.64 -1.19
CA LEU A 112 -5.26 -9.97 -0.23
C LEU A 112 -4.65 -8.65 0.27
N ALA A 113 -3.37 -8.65 0.63
CA ALA A 113 -2.67 -7.45 1.10
C ALA A 113 -2.63 -6.37 0.00
N HIS A 114 -2.41 -6.77 -1.25
CA HIS A 114 -2.40 -5.86 -2.39
C HIS A 114 -3.78 -5.21 -2.62
N ARG A 115 -4.85 -5.99 -2.53
CA ARG A 115 -6.23 -5.46 -2.61
C ARG A 115 -6.52 -4.46 -1.49
N PHE A 116 -6.14 -4.78 -0.24
CA PHE A 116 -6.31 -3.85 0.89
C PHE A 116 -5.50 -2.55 0.74
N TYR A 117 -4.28 -2.65 0.21
CA TYR A 117 -3.48 -1.47 -0.11
C TYR A 117 -4.19 -0.61 -1.17
N ASN A 118 -4.66 -1.18 -2.27
CA ASN A 118 -5.35 -0.44 -3.33
C ASN A 118 -6.67 0.20 -2.87
N ASP A 119 -7.41 -0.43 -1.96
CA ASP A 119 -8.59 0.18 -1.33
C ASP A 119 -8.20 1.36 -0.43
N ALA A 120 -7.12 1.23 0.35
CA ALA A 120 -6.57 2.33 1.14
C ALA A 120 -6.11 3.49 0.24
N VAL A 121 -5.44 3.21 -0.88
CA VAL A 121 -5.05 4.21 -1.89
C VAL A 121 -6.29 4.90 -2.48
N THR A 122 -7.31 4.15 -2.85
CA THR A 122 -8.55 4.70 -3.43
C THR A 122 -9.27 5.61 -2.45
N THR A 123 -9.42 5.19 -1.19
CA THR A 123 -10.04 6.00 -0.15
C THR A 123 -9.25 7.27 0.17
N THR A 124 -7.92 7.21 0.13
CA THR A 124 -7.08 8.42 0.32
C THR A 124 -7.22 9.41 -0.84
N ARG A 125 -7.23 8.91 -2.08
CA ARG A 125 -7.33 9.72 -3.30
C ARG A 125 -8.70 10.38 -3.41
N ALA A 126 -9.77 9.65 -3.13
CA ALA A 126 -11.14 10.18 -3.10
C ALA A 126 -11.35 11.28 -2.04
N LEU A 127 -10.55 11.27 -0.97
CA LEU A 127 -10.60 12.31 0.05
C LEU A 127 -9.80 13.56 -0.34
N ARG A 128 -8.62 13.38 -0.95
CA ARG A 128 -7.77 14.48 -1.42
C ARG A 128 -8.35 15.27 -2.59
N THR A 129 -9.20 14.66 -3.41
CA THR A 129 -9.90 15.35 -4.50
C THR A 129 -11.07 16.21 -4.02
N ARG A 130 -11.48 16.12 -2.74
CA ARG A 130 -12.58 16.96 -2.22
C ARG A 130 -12.15 18.44 -2.13
N PRO A 131 -12.99 19.37 -2.63
CA PRO A 131 -12.65 20.80 -2.68
C PRO A 131 -12.37 21.39 -1.29
N LEU A 132 -13.02 20.89 -0.23
CA LEU A 132 -12.79 21.34 1.15
C LEU A 132 -11.35 21.07 1.67
N VAL A 133 -10.70 19.98 1.24
CA VAL A 133 -9.32 19.67 1.64
C VAL A 133 -8.32 20.50 0.83
N ARG A 134 -8.65 20.75 -0.45
CA ARG A 134 -7.84 21.54 -1.38
C ARG A 134 -7.86 23.04 -1.05
N VAL A 135 -9.02 23.59 -0.67
CA VAL A 135 -9.17 25.01 -0.27
C VAL A 135 -8.35 25.32 0.97
N CYS A 136 -8.25 24.39 1.92
CA CYS A 136 -7.56 24.65 3.18
C CYS A 136 -6.10 24.20 3.21
N ARG A 137 -5.51 23.75 2.08
CA ARG A 137 -4.10 23.31 1.95
C ARG A 137 -3.63 22.33 3.04
N LEU A 138 -4.57 21.65 3.71
CA LEU A 138 -4.31 20.75 4.83
C LEU A 138 -3.74 19.39 4.37
N GLY A 139 -3.85 19.07 3.08
CA GLY A 139 -3.36 17.83 2.50
C GLY A 139 -1.84 17.70 2.40
N GLY A 140 -1.07 18.76 2.70
CA GLY A 140 0.39 18.79 2.56
C GLY A 140 0.88 18.56 1.12
N THR A 141 2.18 18.76 0.90
CA THR A 141 2.91 18.47 -0.35
C THR A 141 3.21 16.98 -0.56
N ALA A 142 2.65 16.09 0.27
CA ALA A 142 2.92 14.66 0.14
C ALA A 142 2.41 14.13 -1.21
N PRO A 143 3.23 13.41 -2.00
CA PRO A 143 2.86 12.90 -3.31
C PRO A 143 1.59 12.02 -3.23
N LEU A 144 0.86 11.91 -4.33
CA LEU A 144 -0.29 11.01 -4.37
C LEU A 144 0.23 9.57 -4.25
N PRO A 145 -0.44 8.70 -3.48
CA PRO A 145 -0.08 7.29 -3.47
C PRO A 145 -0.36 6.69 -4.86
N ASP A 146 0.66 6.06 -5.42
CA ASP A 146 0.60 5.40 -6.73
C ASP A 146 0.11 3.96 -6.59
N TYR A 147 -0.57 3.46 -7.63
CA TYR A 147 -1.04 2.08 -7.66
C TYR A 147 0.15 1.12 -7.81
N PHE A 148 0.13 0.03 -7.06
CA PHE A 148 1.08 -1.06 -7.26
C PHE A 148 0.50 -2.00 -8.32
N GLU A 149 1.27 -2.33 -9.36
CA GLU A 149 0.85 -3.33 -10.35
C GLU A 149 1.54 -4.66 -10.01
N LEU A 150 0.74 -5.65 -9.61
CA LEU A 150 1.22 -6.98 -9.23
C LEU A 150 0.70 -8.00 -10.24
N ALA A 151 1.60 -8.75 -10.88
CA ALA A 151 1.24 -9.87 -11.74
C ALA A 151 0.87 -11.07 -10.86
N TYR A 152 -0.39 -11.47 -10.90
CA TYR A 152 -0.90 -12.61 -10.15
C TYR A 152 -0.53 -13.93 -10.83
N LEU A 153 -0.26 -14.94 -10.02
CA LEU A 153 -0.21 -16.33 -10.47
C LEU A 153 -1.65 -16.84 -10.51
N GLU A 154 -2.19 -17.05 -11.70
CA GLU A 154 -3.43 -17.82 -11.86
C GLU A 154 -3.13 -19.29 -11.53
N VAL A 155 -3.26 -19.64 -10.24
CA VAL A 155 -3.33 -21.04 -9.83
C VAL A 155 -4.74 -21.49 -10.19
N GLY A 156 -4.87 -22.21 -11.30
CA GLY A 156 -6.16 -22.71 -11.77
C GLY A 156 -6.92 -23.40 -10.63
N GLU A 157 -8.22 -23.10 -10.53
CA GLU A 157 -9.12 -23.82 -9.64
C GLU A 157 -9.02 -25.34 -9.90
N PRO A 158 -9.07 -26.17 -8.85
CA PRO A 158 -8.98 -27.62 -8.96
C PRO A 158 -10.12 -28.25 -9.76
#